data_AF-A0A6M6JIP8-F1
#
_entry.id   AF-A0A6M6JIP8-F1
#
_cell.length_a   1.000
_cell.length_b   1.000
_cell.length_c   1.000
_cell.angle_alpha   90.00
_cell.angle_beta   90.00
_cell.angle_gamma   90.00
#
_symmetry.space_group_name_H-M   'P 1'
#
loop_
_entity.id
_entity.type
_entity.pdbx_description
1 polymer ?
#
loop_
_entity_poly.entity_id
_entity_poly.type
_entity_poly.pdbx_seq_one_letter_code
_entity_poly.pdbx_strand_id
1 'polypeptide(L)'
;MVAVLAVVVALGCAWTTRWRPVAGLLLLALAGLAPPVVASRAVGGPDLDLATNALLLHVVAASMWLGVRLTTHGTVTQRYRRFSVACWAVLMFSGAVAALVLVPLTRPFGTALGWLVLVDLAAVAALGVVASGFRAGALVSGVETGVLVVAVAAVTGLVGSPPARTALDPVEASIGYRLPGAPELLNVLATWRPDLLLGTAAVVAAVLYLAGVRRLRRAGRTWSPARSASWVTGCAVVFLATSSGVGAYAPTVFSMHMLAHMALNMIAPLALVLGAPVTLALRAFVPARDGEPAGPHEWLLALIDSPVARLLAHPGLAAVAFGGSYYLLYLTGLFETVIGEHWSRTALNVVILVIGYQFCWVVAGADAAPRRLPHLGRLGVVFAVMPFHVIFAVLLITRTEAVAGEYYRTLGLPWSVDLVADQQLAGVLSLVLGELLLITTQVVLLVQWYRYDQLAGFRSDPGDDDAAAYRDMLSTLRRSRRG
;
A
#
# COMPACT_ATOMS: atom_id res chain seq x y z
N MET A 1 9.67 9.81 -22.70
CA MET A 1 8.93 8.74 -21.98
C MET A 1 7.48 9.13 -21.70
N VAL A 2 7.20 10.18 -20.91
CA VAL A 2 5.82 10.58 -20.53
C VAL A 2 4.91 10.80 -21.74
N ALA A 3 5.37 11.53 -22.76
CA ALA A 3 4.60 11.74 -23.99
C ALA A 3 4.24 10.43 -24.72
N VAL A 4 5.16 9.46 -24.73
CA VAL A 4 4.93 8.14 -25.34
C VAL A 4 3.88 7.36 -24.55
N LEU A 5 3.98 7.34 -23.22
CA LEU A 5 2.98 6.70 -22.36
C LEU A 5 1.60 7.35 -22.52
N ALA A 6 1.53 8.68 -22.61
CA ALA A 6 0.29 9.40 -22.86
C ALA A 6 -0.36 9.01 -24.19
N VAL A 7 0.43 8.87 -25.26
CA VAL A 7 -0.06 8.40 -26.57
C VAL A 7 -0.58 6.96 -26.49
N VAL A 8 0.16 6.06 -25.82
CA VAL A 8 -0.28 4.66 -25.63
C VAL A 8 -1.60 4.60 -24.85
N VAL A 9 -1.72 5.38 -23.78
CA VAL A 9 -2.96 5.47 -22.98
C VAL A 9 -4.11 6.01 -23.83
N ALA A 10 -3.89 7.09 -24.59
CA ALA A 10 -4.92 7.70 -25.44
C ALA A 10 -5.42 6.74 -26.53
N LEU A 11 -4.51 6.07 -27.25
CA LEU A 11 -4.84 5.07 -28.27
C LEU A 11 -5.56 3.87 -27.64
N GLY A 12 -5.09 3.39 -26.49
CA GLY A 12 -5.72 2.30 -25.77
C GLY A 12 -7.15 2.64 -25.34
N CYS A 13 -7.37 3.84 -24.79
CA CYS A 13 -8.70 4.33 -24.41
C CYS A 13 -9.65 4.46 -25.61
N ALA A 14 -9.13 4.78 -26.80
CA ALA A 14 -9.94 4.85 -28.03
C ALA A 14 -10.41 3.47 -28.52
N TRP A 15 -9.70 2.39 -28.18
CA TRP A 15 -9.97 1.03 -28.68
C TRP A 15 -10.75 0.15 -27.72
N THR A 16 -10.91 0.54 -26.46
CA THR A 16 -11.57 -0.30 -25.47
C THR A 16 -12.42 0.47 -24.47
N THR A 17 -13.64 -0.01 -24.28
CA THR A 17 -14.57 0.45 -23.24
C THR A 17 -14.72 -0.58 -22.12
N ARG A 18 -13.97 -1.69 -22.18
CA ARG A 18 -14.00 -2.75 -21.17
C ARG A 18 -13.22 -2.28 -19.95
N TRP A 19 -13.78 -2.46 -18.76
CA TRP A 19 -13.18 -1.95 -17.52
C TRP A 19 -11.80 -2.55 -17.21
N ARG A 20 -11.52 -3.79 -17.62
CA ARG A 20 -10.23 -4.47 -17.35
C ARG A 20 -9.05 -3.80 -18.08
N PRO A 21 -9.07 -3.65 -19.42
CA PRO A 21 -8.07 -2.85 -20.13
C PRO A 21 -7.98 -1.41 -19.64
N VAL A 22 -9.11 -0.76 -19.34
CA VAL A 22 -9.13 0.62 -18.82
C VAL A 22 -8.41 0.72 -17.48
N ALA A 23 -8.57 -0.27 -16.58
CA ALA A 23 -7.81 -0.32 -15.33
C ALA A 23 -6.29 -0.47 -15.58
N GLY A 24 -5.90 -1.27 -16.56
CA GLY A 24 -4.49 -1.38 -16.98
C GLY A 24 -3.93 -0.07 -17.55
N LEU A 25 -4.70 0.62 -18.37
CA LEU A 25 -4.32 1.94 -18.92
C LEU A 25 -4.25 3.01 -17.83
N LEU A 26 -5.11 2.96 -16.82
CA LEU A 26 -5.02 3.83 -15.64
C LEU A 26 -3.70 3.59 -14.89
N LEU A 27 -3.33 2.33 -14.63
CA LEU A 27 -2.04 2.02 -14.00
C LEU A 27 -0.86 2.55 -14.82
N LEU A 28 -0.92 2.41 -16.15
CA LEU A 28 0.10 2.93 -17.06
C LEU A 28 0.17 4.47 -17.04
N ALA A 29 -0.98 5.14 -16.99
CA ALA A 29 -1.07 6.59 -16.88
C ALA A 29 -0.46 7.08 -15.56
N LEU A 30 -0.82 6.45 -14.44
CA LEU A 30 -0.25 6.78 -13.13
C LEU A 30 1.27 6.54 -13.09
N ALA A 31 1.75 5.45 -13.68
CA ALA A 31 3.18 5.17 -13.82
C ALA A 31 3.91 6.22 -14.68
N GLY A 32 3.24 6.79 -15.69
CA GLY A 32 3.79 7.87 -16.50
C GLY A 32 3.79 9.24 -15.81
N LEU A 33 2.88 9.47 -14.87
CA LEU A 33 2.73 10.74 -14.15
C LEU A 33 3.64 10.85 -12.90
N ALA A 34 4.05 9.72 -12.31
CA ALA A 34 4.89 9.73 -11.13
C ALA A 34 6.32 10.31 -11.36
N PRO A 35 7.06 9.95 -12.44
CA PRO A 35 8.44 10.38 -12.63
C PRO A 35 8.66 11.91 -12.64
N PRO A 36 7.85 12.73 -13.35
CA PRO A 36 7.99 14.18 -13.30
C PRO A 36 7.82 14.77 -11.90
N VAL A 37 6.93 14.19 -11.09
CA VAL A 37 6.66 14.68 -9.73
C VAL A 37 7.81 14.35 -8.79
N VAL A 38 8.32 13.13 -8.84
CA VAL A 38 9.40 12.70 -7.94
C VAL A 38 10.76 13.27 -8.33
N ALA A 39 10.98 13.56 -9.62
CA ALA A 39 12.17 14.25 -10.11
C ALA A 39 12.03 15.78 -10.11
N SER A 40 11.03 16.32 -9.40
CA SER A 40 10.73 17.74 -9.41
C SER A 40 11.83 18.56 -8.72
N ARG A 41 12.22 19.68 -9.34
CA ARG A 41 13.25 20.57 -8.78
C ARG A 41 12.74 21.41 -7.63
N ALA A 42 11.43 21.62 -7.56
CA ALA A 42 10.79 22.44 -6.53
C ALA A 42 10.91 21.84 -5.11
N VAL A 43 11.30 20.57 -5.01
CA VAL A 43 11.26 19.80 -3.77
C VAL A 43 12.66 19.59 -3.17
N GLY A 44 13.69 20.29 -3.65
CA GLY A 44 15.08 20.15 -3.16
C GLY A 44 15.41 20.85 -1.82
N GLY A 45 14.45 21.00 -0.91
CA GLY A 45 14.60 21.78 0.32
C GLY A 45 14.00 21.09 1.55
N PRO A 46 13.84 21.83 2.68
CA PRO A 46 13.17 21.32 3.86
C PRO A 46 11.76 20.81 3.54
N ASP A 47 11.37 19.73 4.22
CA ASP A 47 10.15 18.96 4.05
C ASP A 47 9.94 18.38 2.63
N LEU A 48 11.05 18.08 1.95
CA LEU A 48 11.14 17.40 0.66
C LEU A 48 10.20 16.19 0.56
N ASP A 49 10.22 15.36 1.59
CA ASP A 49 9.39 14.16 1.69
C ASP A 49 7.89 14.48 1.70
N LEU A 50 7.47 15.49 2.48
CA LEU A 50 6.07 15.91 2.57
C LEU A 50 5.61 16.55 1.26
N ALA A 51 6.43 17.43 0.66
CA ALA A 51 6.11 18.05 -0.62
C ALA A 51 5.99 17.01 -1.74
N THR A 52 6.93 16.07 -1.85
CA THR A 52 6.90 15.01 -2.87
C THR A 52 5.63 14.17 -2.72
N ASN A 53 5.33 13.73 -1.49
CA ASN A 53 4.15 12.91 -1.21
C ASN A 53 2.84 13.67 -1.48
N ALA A 54 2.76 14.95 -1.10
CA ALA A 54 1.61 15.79 -1.36
C ALA A 54 1.37 15.96 -2.87
N LEU A 55 2.40 16.29 -3.65
CA LEU A 55 2.28 16.43 -5.10
C LEU A 55 1.89 15.11 -5.77
N LEU A 56 2.42 13.97 -5.32
CA LEU A 56 2.02 12.64 -5.82
C LEU A 56 0.54 12.37 -5.59
N LEU A 57 0.05 12.57 -4.36
CA LEU A 57 -1.37 12.41 -4.03
C LEU A 57 -2.25 13.35 -4.86
N HIS A 58 -1.81 14.59 -5.05
CA HIS A 58 -2.52 15.60 -5.80
C HIS A 58 -2.67 15.22 -7.28
N VAL A 59 -1.57 14.84 -7.94
CA VAL A 59 -1.59 14.44 -9.36
C VAL A 59 -2.44 13.19 -9.58
N VAL A 60 -2.35 12.20 -8.69
CA VAL A 60 -3.17 10.98 -8.76
C VAL A 60 -4.66 11.33 -8.65
N ALA A 61 -5.04 12.12 -7.64
CA ALA A 61 -6.43 12.49 -7.40
C ALA A 61 -7.02 13.33 -8.54
N ALA A 62 -6.28 14.33 -9.03
CA ALA A 62 -6.70 15.19 -10.13
C ALA A 62 -6.88 14.38 -11.42
N SER A 63 -5.92 13.50 -11.73
CA SER A 63 -5.94 12.66 -12.94
C SER A 63 -7.09 11.67 -12.92
N MET A 64 -7.35 11.05 -11.76
CA MET A 64 -8.48 10.15 -11.57
C MET A 64 -9.83 10.88 -11.70
N TRP A 65 -9.97 12.06 -11.11
CA TRP A 65 -11.20 12.87 -11.25
C TRP A 65 -11.43 13.26 -12.71
N LEU A 66 -10.42 13.83 -13.36
CA LEU A 66 -10.49 14.24 -14.75
C LEU A 66 -10.84 13.07 -15.68
N GLY A 67 -10.20 11.90 -15.51
CA GLY A 67 -10.49 10.72 -16.33
C GLY A 67 -11.93 10.21 -16.18
N VAL A 68 -12.44 10.13 -14.94
CA VAL A 68 -13.83 9.73 -14.71
C VAL A 68 -14.80 10.78 -15.24
N ARG A 69 -14.45 12.07 -15.17
CA ARG A 69 -15.29 13.13 -15.71
C ARG A 69 -15.40 13.05 -17.24
N LEU A 70 -14.29 12.87 -17.94
CA LEU A 70 -14.28 12.77 -19.40
C LEU A 70 -15.06 11.54 -19.91
N THR A 71 -15.00 10.42 -19.19
CA THR A 71 -15.71 9.18 -19.57
C THR A 71 -17.20 9.19 -19.24
N THR A 72 -17.66 10.03 -18.31
CA THR A 72 -19.08 10.13 -17.97
C THR A 72 -19.86 11.11 -18.84
N HIS A 73 -19.21 11.81 -19.79
CA HIS A 73 -19.83 12.77 -20.71
C HIS A 73 -20.78 13.78 -20.02
N GLY A 74 -20.46 14.21 -18.79
CA GLY A 74 -21.30 15.15 -18.05
C GLY A 74 -22.39 14.51 -17.17
N THR A 75 -22.61 13.19 -17.24
CA THR A 75 -23.63 12.51 -16.43
C THR A 75 -23.24 12.48 -14.94
N VAL A 76 -24.03 13.16 -14.11
CA VAL A 76 -23.80 13.24 -12.66
C VAL A 76 -24.65 12.16 -11.97
N THR A 77 -24.03 11.01 -11.72
CA THR A 77 -24.64 9.94 -10.89
C THR A 77 -24.30 10.12 -9.41
N GLN A 78 -25.05 9.49 -8.51
CA GLN A 78 -24.69 9.46 -7.09
C GLN A 78 -23.30 8.83 -6.85
N ARG A 79 -22.92 7.85 -7.68
CA ARG A 79 -21.59 7.21 -7.64
C ARG A 79 -20.50 8.22 -8.02
N TYR A 80 -20.71 8.96 -9.12
CA TYR A 80 -19.81 10.04 -9.54
C TYR A 80 -19.65 11.10 -8.45
N ARG A 81 -20.76 11.57 -7.85
CA ARG A 81 -20.69 12.58 -6.78
C ARG A 81 -19.85 12.13 -5.59
N ARG A 82 -20.06 10.91 -5.08
CA ARG A 82 -19.25 10.36 -3.97
C ARG A 82 -17.77 10.28 -4.34
N PHE A 83 -17.47 9.86 -5.57
CA PHE A 83 -16.11 9.79 -6.08
C PHE A 83 -15.47 11.19 -6.18
N SER A 84 -16.16 12.17 -6.77
CA SER A 84 -15.69 13.55 -6.89
C SER A 84 -15.40 14.20 -5.53
N VAL A 85 -16.25 13.96 -4.52
CA VAL A 85 -16.02 14.46 -3.15
C VAL A 85 -14.79 13.79 -2.52
N ALA A 86 -14.56 12.50 -2.77
CA ALA A 86 -13.36 11.82 -2.29
C ALA A 86 -12.09 12.37 -2.95
N CYS A 87 -12.10 12.55 -4.28
CA CYS A 87 -10.99 13.19 -5.00
C CYS A 87 -10.76 14.62 -4.50
N TRP A 88 -11.81 15.41 -4.32
CA TRP A 88 -11.73 16.76 -3.78
C TRP A 88 -11.10 16.80 -2.38
N ALA A 89 -11.50 15.90 -1.48
CA ALA A 89 -10.92 15.82 -0.14
C ALA A 89 -9.41 15.54 -0.20
N VAL A 90 -8.98 14.66 -1.10
CA VAL A 90 -7.54 14.38 -1.32
C VAL A 90 -6.84 15.61 -1.89
N LEU A 91 -7.40 16.27 -2.91
CA LEU A 91 -6.83 17.49 -3.51
C LEU A 91 -6.71 18.64 -2.51
N MET A 92 -7.74 18.85 -1.68
CA MET A 92 -7.70 19.88 -0.63
C MET A 92 -6.61 19.59 0.38
N PHE A 93 -6.53 18.34 0.85
CA PHE A 93 -5.53 17.94 1.83
C PHE A 93 -4.11 18.07 1.25
N SER A 94 -3.86 17.49 0.07
CA SER A 94 -2.55 17.53 -0.55
C SER A 94 -2.15 18.93 -1.00
N GLY A 95 -3.07 19.72 -1.55
CA GLY A 95 -2.85 21.12 -1.91
C GLY A 95 -2.53 21.99 -0.70
N ALA A 96 -3.22 21.79 0.43
CA ALA A 96 -2.93 22.50 1.67
C ALA A 96 -1.53 22.15 2.22
N VAL A 97 -1.15 20.87 2.22
CA VAL A 97 0.19 20.45 2.64
C VAL A 97 1.26 21.03 1.71
N ALA A 98 1.07 20.93 0.38
CA ALA A 98 2.00 21.50 -0.60
C ALA A 98 2.13 23.02 -0.43
N ALA A 99 1.03 23.73 -0.14
CA ALA A 99 1.04 25.17 0.13
C ALA A 99 1.86 25.53 1.38
N LEU A 100 1.68 24.78 2.48
CA LEU A 100 2.40 25.01 3.74
C LEU A 100 3.90 24.72 3.61
N VAL A 101 4.27 23.75 2.77
CA VAL A 101 5.65 23.30 2.61
C VAL A 101 6.40 24.13 1.56
N LEU A 102 5.81 24.37 0.39
CA LEU A 102 6.54 24.96 -0.74
C LEU A 102 6.57 26.50 -0.68
N VAL A 103 5.64 27.15 0.02
CA VAL A 103 5.52 28.62 0.04
C VAL A 103 5.82 29.19 1.44
N PRO A 104 6.74 30.16 1.56
CA PRO A 104 6.89 30.92 2.79
C PRO A 104 5.63 31.73 3.10
N LEU A 105 4.97 31.44 4.23
CA LEU A 105 3.72 32.11 4.66
C LEU A 105 3.85 33.62 4.85
N THR A 106 5.08 34.13 5.00
CA THR A 106 5.37 35.56 5.18
C THR A 106 5.31 36.36 3.87
N ARG A 107 5.48 35.71 2.71
CA ARG A 107 5.50 36.37 1.39
C ARG A 107 4.83 35.52 0.30
N PRO A 108 3.56 35.12 0.46
CA PRO A 108 2.87 34.25 -0.51
C PRO A 108 2.68 34.90 -1.89
N PHE A 109 2.63 36.23 -1.96
CA PHE A 109 2.48 36.97 -3.22
C PHE A 109 3.81 37.41 -3.85
N GLY A 110 4.93 37.13 -3.18
CA GLY A 110 6.26 37.62 -3.58
C GLY A 110 6.99 36.72 -4.58
N THR A 111 6.45 35.53 -4.90
CA THR A 111 7.12 34.53 -5.74
C THR A 111 6.17 33.94 -6.78
N ALA A 112 6.69 33.52 -7.94
CA ALA A 112 5.92 32.81 -8.96
C ALA A 112 5.32 31.50 -8.41
N LEU A 113 6.07 30.81 -7.54
CA LEU A 113 5.61 29.62 -6.85
C LEU A 113 4.40 29.91 -5.96
N GLY A 114 4.42 31.02 -5.22
CA GLY A 114 3.29 31.45 -4.41
C GLY A 114 2.02 31.70 -5.21
N TRP A 115 2.13 32.34 -6.39
CA TRP A 115 1.00 32.50 -7.31
C TRP A 115 0.46 31.16 -7.83
N LEU A 116 1.33 30.22 -8.19
CA LEU A 116 0.91 28.89 -8.64
C LEU A 116 0.13 28.14 -7.55
N VAL A 117 0.58 28.20 -6.30
CA VAL A 117 -0.14 27.60 -5.17
C VAL A 117 -1.49 28.29 -4.93
N LEU A 118 -1.56 29.62 -5.01
CA LEU A 118 -2.82 30.34 -4.84
C LEU A 118 -3.83 30.01 -5.94
N VAL A 119 -3.38 29.90 -7.19
CA VAL A 119 -4.22 29.45 -8.32
C VAL A 119 -4.73 28.03 -8.07
N ASP A 120 -3.87 27.13 -7.62
CA ASP A 120 -4.27 25.76 -7.28
C ASP A 120 -5.31 25.72 -6.16
N LEU A 121 -5.06 26.40 -5.03
CA LEU A 121 -6.00 26.47 -3.92
C LEU A 121 -7.37 27.05 -4.34
N ALA A 122 -7.36 28.10 -5.18
CA ALA A 122 -8.59 28.67 -5.72
C ALA A 122 -9.32 27.69 -6.63
N ALA A 123 -8.59 26.96 -7.48
CA ALA A 123 -9.15 25.92 -8.34
C ALA A 123 -9.77 24.78 -7.52
N VAL A 124 -9.06 24.25 -6.52
CA VAL A 124 -9.58 23.18 -5.66
C VAL A 124 -10.78 23.64 -4.82
N ALA A 125 -10.79 24.89 -4.34
CA ALA A 125 -11.96 25.46 -3.68
C ALA A 125 -13.19 25.53 -4.61
N ALA A 126 -13.00 25.99 -5.85
CA ALA A 126 -14.05 26.01 -6.86
C ALA A 126 -14.58 24.60 -7.20
N LEU A 127 -13.69 23.60 -7.27
CA LEU A 127 -14.08 22.19 -7.44
C LEU A 127 -14.92 21.68 -6.28
N GLY A 128 -14.63 22.11 -5.04
CA GLY A 128 -15.43 21.76 -3.86
C GLY A 128 -16.84 22.29 -3.94
N VAL A 129 -16.99 23.53 -4.40
CA VAL A 129 -18.30 24.16 -4.65
C VAL A 129 -19.09 23.33 -5.67
N VAL A 130 -18.48 22.95 -6.80
CA VAL A 130 -19.11 22.10 -7.82
C VAL A 130 -19.50 20.73 -7.26
N ALA A 131 -18.59 20.05 -6.57
CA ALA A 131 -18.81 18.72 -5.99
C ALA A 131 -19.91 18.70 -4.90
N SER A 132 -20.10 19.82 -4.20
CA SER A 132 -21.04 19.94 -3.09
C SER A 132 -22.51 19.89 -3.50
N GLY A 133 -22.89 20.26 -4.72
CA GLY A 133 -24.29 20.14 -5.15
C GLY A 133 -24.79 21.03 -6.28
N PHE A 134 -23.93 21.55 -7.18
CA PHE A 134 -24.42 22.29 -8.33
C PHE A 134 -25.24 21.38 -9.27
N ARG A 135 -26.36 21.92 -9.80
CA ARG A 135 -27.25 21.17 -10.70
C ARG A 135 -26.47 20.77 -11.96
N ALA A 136 -26.64 19.51 -12.36
CA ALA A 136 -26.03 18.97 -13.58
C ALA A 136 -26.44 19.83 -14.79
N GLY A 137 -25.47 20.18 -15.63
CA GLY A 137 -25.67 20.97 -16.84
C GLY A 137 -24.36 21.12 -17.61
N ALA A 138 -24.45 21.34 -18.93
CA ALA A 138 -23.28 21.43 -19.81
C ALA A 138 -22.28 22.52 -19.36
N LEU A 139 -22.78 23.67 -18.88
CA LEU A 139 -21.96 24.76 -18.36
C LEU A 139 -21.15 24.33 -17.12
N VAL A 140 -21.81 23.74 -16.12
CA VAL A 140 -21.14 23.25 -14.89
C VAL A 140 -20.10 22.19 -15.24
N SER A 141 -20.39 21.34 -16.22
CA SER A 141 -19.44 20.35 -16.72
C SER A 141 -18.22 20.95 -17.40
N GLY A 142 -18.41 21.98 -18.21
CA GLY A 142 -17.33 22.73 -18.83
C GLY A 142 -16.46 23.43 -17.79
N VAL A 143 -17.08 24.10 -16.80
CA VAL A 143 -16.39 24.75 -15.69
C VAL A 143 -15.57 23.75 -14.89
N GLU A 144 -16.16 22.64 -14.44
CA GLU A 144 -15.45 21.61 -13.67
C GLU A 144 -14.22 21.07 -14.41
N THR A 145 -14.36 20.77 -15.70
CA THR A 145 -13.27 20.27 -16.53
C THR A 145 -12.19 21.33 -16.70
N GLY A 146 -12.57 22.58 -16.97
CA GLY A 146 -11.65 23.70 -17.10
C GLY A 146 -10.86 23.95 -15.80
N VAL A 147 -11.53 23.90 -14.65
CA VAL A 147 -10.89 24.08 -13.34
C VAL A 147 -9.93 22.93 -13.02
N LEU A 148 -10.29 21.68 -13.34
CA LEU A 148 -9.37 20.53 -13.21
C LEU A 148 -8.12 20.69 -14.09
N VAL A 149 -8.28 21.17 -15.32
CA VAL A 149 -7.14 21.44 -16.22
C VAL A 149 -6.24 22.54 -15.65
N VAL A 150 -6.83 23.60 -15.09
CA VAL A 150 -6.08 24.68 -14.42
C VAL A 150 -5.30 24.16 -13.22
N ALA A 151 -5.89 23.33 -12.36
CA ALA A 151 -5.20 22.72 -11.21
C ALA A 151 -4.01 21.87 -11.67
N VAL A 152 -4.21 21.00 -12.69
CA VAL A 152 -3.11 20.18 -13.26
C VAL A 152 -2.01 21.05 -13.85
N ALA A 153 -2.36 22.14 -14.56
CA ALA A 153 -1.39 23.08 -15.11
C ALA A 153 -0.60 23.81 -14.02
N ALA A 154 -1.26 24.24 -12.94
CA ALA A 154 -0.62 24.88 -11.79
C ALA A 154 0.41 23.94 -11.14
N VAL A 155 0.03 22.68 -10.87
CA VAL A 155 0.94 21.66 -10.31
C VAL A 155 2.10 21.35 -11.25
N THR A 156 1.86 21.29 -12.56
CA THR A 156 2.93 21.11 -13.55
C THR A 156 3.92 22.27 -13.53
N GLY A 157 3.42 23.50 -13.37
CA GLY A 157 4.26 24.69 -13.16
C GLY A 157 5.06 24.63 -11.86
N LEU A 158 4.45 24.12 -10.77
CA LEU A 158 5.13 23.92 -9.49
C LEU A 158 6.29 22.94 -9.66
N VAL A 159 6.08 21.79 -10.30
CA VAL A 159 7.10 20.76 -10.53
C VAL A 159 8.35 21.31 -11.25
N GLY A 160 8.16 22.24 -12.18
CA GLY A 160 9.25 22.88 -12.94
C GLY A 160 9.94 24.06 -12.25
N SER A 161 9.42 24.53 -11.13
CA SER A 161 9.94 25.71 -10.42
C SER A 161 11.20 25.39 -9.60
N PRO A 162 12.12 26.37 -9.40
CA PRO A 162 13.22 26.21 -8.46
C PRO A 162 12.70 26.12 -7.01
N PRO A 163 13.44 25.50 -6.08
CA PRO A 163 13.02 25.39 -4.69
C PRO A 163 13.01 26.77 -4.02
N ALA A 164 11.95 27.08 -3.29
CA ALA A 164 11.81 28.35 -2.56
C ALA A 164 12.57 28.37 -1.23
N ARG A 165 12.94 27.20 -0.71
CA ARG A 165 13.68 26.99 0.54
C ARG A 165 14.87 26.09 0.25
N THR A 166 16.04 26.40 0.81
CA THR A 166 17.24 25.58 0.71
C THR A 166 17.44 24.82 2.01
N ALA A 167 17.87 23.56 1.92
CA ALA A 167 18.27 22.79 3.10
C ALA A 167 19.44 23.47 3.83
N LEU A 168 19.48 23.41 5.16
CA LEU A 168 20.52 24.04 5.96
C LEU A 168 21.70 23.12 6.28
N ASP A 169 21.50 21.80 6.19
CA ASP A 169 22.52 20.79 6.46
C ASP A 169 22.40 19.56 5.52
N PRO A 170 23.44 18.71 5.41
CA PRO A 170 23.44 17.56 4.50
C PRO A 170 22.35 16.52 4.80
N VAL A 171 21.97 16.35 6.07
CA VAL A 171 20.90 15.41 6.47
C VAL A 171 19.58 15.92 5.95
N GLU A 172 19.24 17.19 6.24
CA GLU A 172 18.03 17.84 5.74
C GLU A 172 17.97 17.84 4.21
N ALA A 173 19.11 17.97 3.53
CA ALA A 173 19.19 17.88 2.07
C ALA A 173 18.90 16.47 1.53
N SER A 174 19.27 15.42 2.26
CA SER A 174 19.12 14.02 1.82
C SER A 174 17.75 13.42 2.15
N ILE A 175 17.26 13.67 3.37
CA ILE A 175 16.03 13.04 3.88
C ILE A 175 14.84 14.01 3.98
N GLY A 176 15.10 15.32 3.86
CA GLY A 176 14.08 16.36 3.84
C GLY A 176 13.72 16.94 5.21
N TYR A 177 14.36 16.50 6.30
CA TYR A 177 14.07 17.01 7.64
C TYR A 177 15.24 16.80 8.59
N ARG A 178 15.20 17.49 9.73
CA ARG A 178 16.19 17.33 10.80
C ARG A 178 15.74 16.30 11.81
N LEU A 179 16.72 15.59 12.35
CA LEU A 179 16.56 14.68 13.48
C LEU A 179 16.98 15.41 14.76
N PRO A 180 16.29 15.17 15.90
CA PRO A 180 16.60 15.84 17.17
C PRO A 180 17.94 15.42 17.79
N GLY A 181 18.52 14.31 17.33
CA GLY A 181 19.79 13.76 17.82
C GLY A 181 19.94 12.29 17.46
N ALA A 182 20.86 11.58 18.12
CA ALA A 182 21.05 10.14 17.97
C ALA A 182 19.75 9.35 18.28
N PRO A 183 19.57 8.12 17.75
CA PRO A 183 18.39 7.27 17.94
C PRO A 183 18.29 6.67 19.36
N GLU A 184 18.40 7.51 20.39
CA GLU A 184 18.12 7.15 21.77
C GLU A 184 16.64 6.81 21.96
N LEU A 185 16.33 5.97 22.95
CA LEU A 185 14.96 5.52 23.21
C LEU A 185 13.96 6.69 23.28
N LEU A 186 14.30 7.77 24.00
CA LEU A 186 13.42 8.92 24.14
C LEU A 186 13.25 9.65 22.80
N ASN A 187 14.32 9.85 22.03
CA ASN A 187 14.25 10.49 20.72
C ASN A 187 13.40 9.67 19.74
N VAL A 188 13.56 8.35 19.72
CA VAL A 188 12.78 7.45 18.86
C VAL A 188 11.30 7.46 19.24
N LEU A 189 10.96 7.53 20.53
CA LEU A 189 9.57 7.57 20.99
C LEU A 189 8.93 8.96 20.82
N ALA A 190 9.71 10.03 20.99
CA ALA A 190 9.24 11.41 20.91
C ALA A 190 9.19 11.97 19.48
N THR A 191 10.01 11.42 18.57
CA THR A 191 10.01 11.85 17.16
C THR A 191 8.81 11.28 16.45
N TRP A 192 8.00 12.16 15.86
CA TRP A 192 6.87 11.79 15.02
C TRP A 192 6.91 12.61 13.74
N ARG A 193 6.87 11.91 12.60
CA ARG A 193 6.79 12.50 11.28
C ARG A 193 5.80 11.69 10.44
N PRO A 194 4.49 12.04 10.48
CA PRO A 194 3.45 11.28 9.79
C PRO A 194 3.72 11.11 8.30
N ASP A 195 3.84 9.86 7.87
CA ASP A 195 4.00 9.54 6.46
C ASP A 195 2.69 9.78 5.71
N LEU A 196 2.75 10.66 4.70
CA LEU A 196 1.56 11.09 3.97
C LEU A 196 1.01 10.02 3.03
N LEU A 197 1.76 8.96 2.69
CA LEU A 197 1.33 7.95 1.74
C LEU A 197 0.87 6.67 2.45
N LEU A 198 1.79 5.87 2.97
CA LEU A 198 1.53 4.64 3.70
C LEU A 198 0.87 4.92 5.06
N GLY A 199 1.31 5.97 5.77
CA GLY A 199 0.74 6.32 7.08
C GLY A 199 -0.74 6.71 6.95
N THR A 200 -1.08 7.62 6.03
CA THR A 200 -2.47 8.00 5.77
C THR A 200 -3.27 6.84 5.16
N ALA A 201 -2.68 6.05 4.25
CA ALA A 201 -3.34 4.87 3.68
C ALA A 201 -3.69 3.85 4.76
N ALA A 202 -2.85 3.66 5.77
CA ALA A 202 -3.13 2.78 6.90
C ALA A 202 -4.33 3.30 7.73
N VAL A 203 -4.39 4.60 8.01
CA VAL A 203 -5.52 5.21 8.72
C VAL A 203 -6.82 5.08 7.90
N VAL A 204 -6.77 5.41 6.62
CA VAL A 204 -7.92 5.28 5.70
C VAL A 204 -8.37 3.81 5.62
N ALA A 205 -7.44 2.87 5.49
CA ALA A 205 -7.72 1.44 5.47
C ALA A 205 -8.39 0.96 6.77
N ALA A 206 -7.95 1.44 7.94
CA ALA A 206 -8.59 1.14 9.22
C ALA A 206 -10.03 1.69 9.26
N VAL A 207 -10.23 2.95 8.87
CA VAL A 207 -11.56 3.59 8.87
C VAL A 207 -12.52 2.88 7.90
N LEU A 208 -12.08 2.58 6.68
CA LEU A 208 -12.90 1.90 5.67
C LEU A 208 -13.28 0.49 6.11
N TYR A 209 -12.34 -0.26 6.71
CA TYR A 209 -12.62 -1.59 7.24
C TYR A 209 -13.66 -1.52 8.37
N LEU A 210 -13.48 -0.63 9.35
CA LEU A 210 -14.44 -0.47 10.44
C LEU A 210 -15.82 0.02 9.94
N ALA A 211 -15.85 0.87 8.91
CA ALA A 211 -17.10 1.24 8.24
C ALA A 211 -17.77 0.02 7.57
N GLY A 212 -17.00 -0.85 6.93
CA GLY A 212 -17.45 -2.13 6.38
C GLY A 212 -18.03 -3.06 7.45
N VAL A 213 -17.35 -3.21 8.59
CA VAL A 213 -17.84 -3.99 9.74
C VAL A 213 -19.13 -3.40 10.30
N ARG A 214 -19.22 -2.08 10.47
CA ARG A 214 -20.44 -1.40 10.95
C ARG A 214 -21.60 -1.61 9.98
N ARG A 215 -21.36 -1.50 8.67
CA ARG A 215 -22.36 -1.76 7.63
C ARG A 215 -22.87 -3.21 7.69
N LEU A 216 -21.96 -4.17 7.85
CA LEU A 216 -22.30 -5.58 7.93
C LEU A 216 -23.14 -5.90 9.18
N ARG A 217 -22.77 -5.33 10.34
CA ARG A 217 -23.51 -5.46 11.60
C ARG A 217 -24.91 -4.84 11.53
N ARG A 218 -25.04 -3.65 10.91
CA ARG A 218 -26.35 -3.02 10.68
C ARG A 218 -27.27 -3.84 9.78
N ALA A 219 -26.70 -4.66 8.90
CA ALA A 219 -27.43 -5.61 8.08
C ALA A 219 -27.73 -6.95 8.81
N GLY A 220 -27.55 -7.02 10.13
CA GLY A 220 -27.83 -8.21 10.94
C GLY A 220 -26.82 -9.35 10.79
N ARG A 221 -25.68 -9.13 10.12
CA ARG A 221 -24.65 -10.16 9.90
C ARG A 221 -23.54 -10.04 10.94
N THR A 222 -23.01 -11.19 11.35
CA THR A 222 -21.92 -11.26 12.33
C THR A 222 -20.55 -11.13 11.68
N TRP A 223 -19.60 -10.55 12.42
CA TRP A 223 -18.19 -10.45 12.03
C TRP A 223 -17.29 -10.64 13.25
N SER A 224 -16.23 -11.43 13.09
CA SER A 224 -15.32 -11.78 14.19
C SER A 224 -14.60 -10.53 14.74
N PRO A 225 -14.66 -10.26 16.05
CA PRO A 225 -13.88 -9.20 16.69
C PRO A 225 -12.37 -9.41 16.50
N ALA A 226 -11.90 -10.66 16.54
CA ALA A 226 -10.48 -10.98 16.34
C ALA A 226 -9.97 -10.56 14.95
N ARG A 227 -10.79 -10.72 13.89
CA ARG A 227 -10.45 -10.22 12.55
C ARG A 227 -10.35 -8.69 12.52
N SER A 228 -11.25 -8.01 13.24
CA SER A 228 -11.23 -6.54 13.31
C SER A 228 -10.02 -6.03 14.08
N ALA A 229 -9.69 -6.65 15.21
CA ALA A 229 -8.50 -6.33 15.99
C ALA A 229 -7.23 -6.56 15.15
N SER A 230 -7.13 -7.71 14.47
CA SER A 230 -5.99 -8.03 13.61
C SER A 230 -5.79 -7.00 12.50
N TRP A 231 -6.86 -6.61 11.80
CA TRP A 231 -6.78 -5.57 10.76
C TRP A 231 -6.28 -4.24 11.31
N VAL A 232 -6.88 -3.77 12.41
CA VAL A 232 -6.50 -2.49 13.03
C VAL A 232 -5.06 -2.54 13.53
N THR A 233 -4.61 -3.66 14.10
CA THR A 233 -3.20 -3.88 14.48
C THR A 233 -2.29 -3.79 13.27
N GLY A 234 -2.64 -4.43 12.14
CA GLY A 234 -1.86 -4.34 10.90
C GLY A 234 -1.72 -2.90 10.41
N CYS A 235 -2.82 -2.13 10.38
CA CYS A 235 -2.79 -0.71 10.05
C CYS A 235 -1.95 0.11 11.04
N ALA A 236 -2.06 -0.17 12.35
CA ALA A 236 -1.27 0.50 13.37
C ALA A 236 0.23 0.24 13.20
N VAL A 237 0.63 -1.00 12.87
CA VAL A 237 2.03 -1.34 12.60
C VAL A 237 2.55 -0.61 11.36
N VAL A 238 1.78 -0.54 10.27
CA VAL A 238 2.17 0.25 9.08
C VAL A 238 2.35 1.73 9.45
N PHE A 239 1.40 2.30 10.19
CA PHE A 239 1.48 3.68 10.64
C PHE A 239 2.71 3.92 11.52
N LEU A 240 2.93 3.10 12.54
CA LEU A 240 4.07 3.23 13.45
C LEU A 240 5.41 3.07 12.71
N ALA A 241 5.55 2.05 11.87
CA ALA A 241 6.79 1.79 11.12
C ALA A 241 7.16 2.92 10.15
N THR A 242 6.18 3.68 9.66
CA THR A 242 6.41 4.75 8.68
C THR A 242 6.40 6.15 9.28
N SER A 243 5.69 6.34 10.41
CA SER A 243 5.37 7.68 10.95
C SER A 243 5.98 7.99 12.32
N SER A 244 6.40 6.97 13.07
CA SER A 244 7.09 7.17 14.36
C SER A 244 8.59 7.42 14.16
N GLY A 245 9.35 7.55 15.25
CA GLY A 245 10.81 7.66 15.17
C GLY A 245 11.44 6.49 14.43
N VAL A 246 10.85 5.29 14.43
CA VAL A 246 11.35 4.18 13.61
C VAL A 246 11.38 4.56 12.13
N GLY A 247 10.29 5.13 11.61
CA GLY A 247 10.22 5.61 10.23
C GLY A 247 11.08 6.84 9.98
N ALA A 248 11.13 7.77 10.95
CA ALA A 248 11.91 8.99 10.83
C ALA A 248 13.43 8.73 10.81
N TYR A 249 13.92 7.75 11.58
CA TYR A 249 15.34 7.39 11.62
C TYR A 249 15.75 6.34 10.57
N ALA A 250 14.81 5.58 10.01
CA ALA A 250 15.09 4.53 9.02
C ALA A 250 15.98 4.98 7.85
N PRO A 251 15.83 6.17 7.24
CA PRO A 251 16.73 6.61 6.17
C PRO A 251 18.18 6.88 6.60
N THR A 252 18.46 6.97 7.91
CA THR A 252 19.76 7.42 8.45
C THR A 252 20.48 6.38 9.28
N VAL A 253 19.76 5.35 9.75
CA VAL A 253 20.27 4.30 10.63
C VAL A 253 19.76 2.96 10.10
N PHE A 254 20.67 2.07 9.72
CA PHE A 254 20.35 0.83 9.05
C PHE A 254 19.58 -0.15 9.95
N SER A 255 19.88 -0.18 11.26
CA SER A 255 19.08 -0.96 12.22
C SER A 255 17.62 -0.48 12.31
N MET A 256 17.37 0.83 12.23
CA MET A 256 16.01 1.38 12.19
C MET A 256 15.31 1.08 10.87
N HIS A 257 16.03 1.16 9.75
CA HIS A 257 15.54 0.70 8.45
C HIS A 257 15.10 -0.76 8.53
N MET A 258 15.94 -1.63 9.11
CA MET A 258 15.64 -3.03 9.21
C MET A 258 14.45 -3.31 10.13
N LEU A 259 14.32 -2.58 11.24
CA LEU A 259 13.16 -2.65 12.11
C LEU A 259 11.86 -2.27 11.37
N ALA A 260 11.87 -1.16 10.62
CA ALA A 260 10.74 -0.75 9.78
C ALA A 260 10.42 -1.80 8.71
N HIS A 261 11.45 -2.33 8.06
CA HIS A 261 11.34 -3.34 7.01
C HIS A 261 10.74 -4.65 7.53
N MET A 262 11.19 -5.15 8.69
CA MET A 262 10.61 -6.34 9.34
C MET A 262 9.14 -6.09 9.72
N ALA A 263 8.83 -4.92 10.27
CA ALA A 263 7.47 -4.56 10.64
C ALA A 263 6.53 -4.54 9.43
N LEU A 264 6.97 -3.97 8.32
CA LEU A 264 6.20 -3.83 7.09
C LEU A 264 6.16 -5.11 6.23
N ASN A 265 7.17 -5.98 6.29
CA ASN A 265 7.21 -7.21 5.48
C ASN A 265 6.65 -8.43 6.22
N MET A 266 6.63 -8.44 7.57
CA MET A 266 6.21 -9.63 8.32
C MET A 266 5.05 -9.34 9.27
N ILE A 267 5.19 -8.37 10.18
CA ILE A 267 4.22 -8.13 11.25
C ILE A 267 2.91 -7.57 10.69
N ALA A 268 2.98 -6.45 9.95
CA ALA A 268 1.81 -5.81 9.37
C ALA A 268 1.07 -6.73 8.38
N PRO A 269 1.73 -7.34 7.38
CA PRO A 269 1.13 -8.30 6.47
C PRO A 269 0.34 -9.42 7.14
N LEU A 270 0.92 -10.09 8.14
CA LEU A 270 0.26 -11.18 8.85
C LEU A 270 -1.03 -10.69 9.51
N ALA A 271 -0.95 -9.57 10.23
CA ALA A 271 -2.09 -8.98 10.90
C ALA A 271 -3.17 -8.49 9.91
N LEU A 272 -2.78 -7.87 8.80
CA LEU A 272 -3.69 -7.42 7.74
C LEU A 272 -4.42 -8.60 7.08
N VAL A 273 -3.71 -9.66 6.71
CA VAL A 273 -4.30 -10.85 6.08
C VAL A 273 -5.28 -11.56 7.02
N LEU A 274 -4.92 -11.71 8.29
CA LEU A 274 -5.81 -12.30 9.31
C LEU A 274 -7.09 -11.47 9.52
N GLY A 275 -7.07 -10.18 9.17
CA GLY A 275 -8.24 -9.33 9.11
C GLY A 275 -9.25 -9.71 8.02
N ALA A 276 -8.84 -10.50 7.03
CA ALA A 276 -9.65 -10.94 5.89
C ALA A 276 -10.40 -9.80 5.17
N PRO A 277 -9.70 -8.73 4.76
CA PRO A 277 -10.29 -7.56 4.13
C PRO A 277 -11.07 -7.89 2.86
N VAL A 278 -10.61 -8.85 2.06
CA VAL A 278 -11.27 -9.22 0.79
C VAL A 278 -12.62 -9.87 1.09
N THR A 279 -12.66 -10.78 2.06
CA THR A 279 -13.88 -11.42 2.53
C THR A 279 -14.86 -10.41 3.11
N LEU A 280 -14.38 -9.43 3.89
CA LEU A 280 -15.22 -8.36 4.42
C LEU A 280 -15.83 -7.53 3.28
N ALA A 281 -15.01 -7.12 2.31
CA ALA A 281 -15.45 -6.33 1.17
C ALA A 281 -16.51 -7.05 0.34
N LEU A 282 -16.30 -8.34 0.00
CA LEU A 282 -17.29 -9.16 -0.71
C LEU A 282 -18.61 -9.30 0.07
N ARG A 283 -18.55 -9.38 1.41
CA ARG A 283 -19.77 -9.46 2.23
C ARG A 283 -20.47 -8.13 2.45
N ALA A 284 -19.75 -7.02 2.34
CA ALA A 284 -20.25 -5.67 2.60
C ALA A 284 -20.78 -4.96 1.34
N PHE A 285 -20.19 -5.26 0.18
CA PHE A 285 -20.66 -4.74 -1.11
C PHE A 285 -21.94 -5.44 -1.54
N VAL A 286 -22.83 -4.67 -2.17
CA VAL A 286 -24.08 -5.17 -2.73
C VAL A 286 -23.79 -5.64 -4.16
N PRO A 287 -24.10 -6.89 -4.52
CA PRO A 287 -23.99 -7.37 -5.89
C PRO A 287 -24.83 -6.54 -6.84
N ALA A 288 -24.34 -6.33 -8.06
CA ALA A 288 -25.13 -5.71 -9.12
C ALA A 288 -26.33 -6.61 -9.48
N ARG A 289 -27.47 -6.00 -9.81
CA ARG A 289 -28.65 -6.73 -10.32
C ARG A 289 -28.46 -7.13 -11.77
N ASP A 290 -29.20 -8.14 -12.23
CA ASP A 290 -29.19 -8.55 -13.64
C ASP A 290 -29.52 -7.35 -14.56
N GLY A 291 -28.64 -7.09 -15.51
CA GLY A 291 -28.73 -5.94 -16.43
C GLY A 291 -28.13 -4.63 -15.91
N GLU A 292 -27.70 -4.53 -14.64
CA GLU A 292 -26.96 -3.36 -14.14
C GLU A 292 -25.45 -3.44 -14.49
N PRO A 293 -24.78 -2.29 -14.67
CA PRO A 293 -23.34 -2.26 -14.85
C PRO A 293 -22.60 -2.86 -13.65
N ALA A 294 -21.55 -3.65 -13.92
CA ALA A 294 -20.69 -4.25 -12.91
C ALA A 294 -20.26 -3.22 -11.85
N GLY A 295 -20.48 -3.55 -10.58
CA GLY A 295 -20.16 -2.70 -9.44
C GLY A 295 -18.87 -3.13 -8.73
N PRO A 296 -18.57 -2.50 -7.57
CA PRO A 296 -17.39 -2.83 -6.77
C PRO A 296 -17.30 -4.30 -6.36
N HIS A 297 -18.44 -4.96 -6.15
CA HIS A 297 -18.50 -6.38 -5.85
C HIS A 297 -18.00 -7.23 -7.02
N GLU A 298 -18.50 -6.98 -8.23
CA GLU A 298 -18.15 -7.72 -9.45
C GLU A 298 -16.71 -7.43 -9.88
N TRP A 299 -16.24 -6.19 -9.71
CA TRP A 299 -14.84 -5.82 -9.97
C TRP A 299 -13.88 -6.57 -9.04
N LEU A 300 -14.23 -6.67 -7.75
CA LEU A 300 -13.42 -7.39 -6.78
C LEU A 300 -13.38 -8.90 -7.07
N LEU A 301 -14.53 -9.50 -7.39
CA LEU A 301 -14.58 -10.91 -7.81
C LEU A 301 -13.71 -11.14 -9.06
N ALA A 302 -13.87 -10.30 -10.08
CA ALA A 302 -13.10 -10.43 -11.30
C ALA A 302 -11.59 -10.19 -11.12
N LEU A 303 -11.18 -9.40 -10.13
CA LEU A 303 -9.78 -9.22 -9.74
C LEU A 303 -9.23 -10.49 -9.10
N ILE A 304 -9.98 -11.11 -8.19
CA ILE A 304 -9.61 -12.36 -7.53
C ILE A 304 -9.53 -13.50 -8.55
N ASP A 305 -10.43 -13.55 -9.51
CA ASP A 305 -10.46 -14.58 -10.57
C ASP A 305 -9.48 -14.31 -11.73
N SER A 306 -8.66 -13.26 -11.62
CA SER A 306 -7.71 -12.88 -12.68
C SER A 306 -6.50 -13.83 -12.78
N PRO A 307 -5.87 -13.94 -13.97
CA PRO A 307 -4.62 -14.70 -14.11
C PRO A 307 -3.49 -14.14 -13.24
N VAL A 308 -3.46 -12.82 -13.02
CA VAL A 308 -2.49 -12.17 -12.13
C VAL A 308 -2.69 -12.63 -10.68
N ALA A 309 -3.93 -12.66 -10.19
CA ALA A 309 -4.22 -13.18 -8.85
C ALA A 309 -3.86 -14.68 -8.70
N ARG A 310 -4.07 -15.49 -9.75
CA ARG A 310 -3.63 -16.90 -9.76
C ARG A 310 -2.10 -17.04 -9.72
N LEU A 311 -1.37 -16.16 -10.40
CA LEU A 311 0.09 -16.12 -10.38
C LEU A 311 0.59 -15.68 -9.01
N LEU A 312 0.04 -14.60 -8.43
CA LEU A 312 0.40 -14.12 -7.10
C LEU A 312 0.07 -15.13 -5.99
N ALA A 313 -0.97 -15.95 -6.17
CA ALA A 313 -1.31 -17.04 -5.26
C ALA A 313 -0.39 -18.28 -5.40
N HIS A 314 0.63 -18.25 -6.27
CA HIS A 314 1.55 -19.37 -6.44
C HIS A 314 2.55 -19.44 -5.28
N PRO A 315 2.65 -20.56 -4.53
CA PRO A 315 3.55 -20.67 -3.37
C PRO A 315 5.02 -20.46 -3.71
N GLY A 316 5.49 -21.06 -4.81
CA GLY A 316 6.87 -20.86 -5.27
C GLY A 316 7.20 -19.39 -5.53
N LEU A 317 6.30 -18.65 -6.20
CA LEU A 317 6.49 -17.21 -6.42
C LEU A 317 6.49 -16.43 -5.10
N ALA A 318 5.55 -16.73 -4.20
CA ALA A 318 5.49 -16.08 -2.90
C ALA A 318 6.76 -16.35 -2.07
N ALA A 319 7.25 -17.58 -2.04
CA ALA A 319 8.48 -17.96 -1.35
C ALA A 319 9.72 -17.28 -1.94
N VAL A 320 9.86 -17.29 -3.26
CA VAL A 320 10.99 -16.65 -3.96
C VAL A 320 10.94 -15.14 -3.81
N ALA A 321 9.78 -14.50 -3.95
CA ALA A 321 9.64 -13.06 -3.74
C ALA A 321 9.96 -12.67 -2.29
N PHE A 322 9.45 -13.42 -1.32
CA PHE A 322 9.65 -13.14 0.10
C PHE A 322 11.09 -13.35 0.54
N GLY A 323 11.70 -14.51 0.26
CA GLY A 323 13.10 -14.78 0.62
C GLY A 323 14.10 -14.07 -0.29
N GLY A 324 13.89 -14.12 -1.60
CA GLY A 324 14.84 -13.62 -2.60
C GLY A 324 14.95 -12.10 -2.67
N SER A 325 13.91 -11.35 -2.26
CA SER A 325 13.96 -9.88 -2.24
C SER A 325 15.06 -9.33 -1.32
N TYR A 326 15.34 -9.99 -0.19
CA TYR A 326 16.44 -9.61 0.71
C TYR A 326 17.81 -9.72 0.04
N TYR A 327 18.07 -10.84 -0.62
CA TYR A 327 19.33 -11.08 -1.33
C TYR A 327 19.50 -10.09 -2.48
N LEU A 328 18.44 -9.88 -3.26
CA LEU A 328 18.44 -8.91 -4.34
C LEU A 328 18.74 -7.50 -3.81
N LEU A 329 18.08 -7.08 -2.73
CA LEU A 329 18.20 -5.72 -2.23
C LEU A 329 19.58 -5.44 -1.61
N TYR A 330 20.03 -6.30 -0.69
CA TYR A 330 21.17 -6.00 0.16
C TYR A 330 22.51 -6.60 -0.32
N LEU A 331 22.50 -7.58 -1.23
CA LEU A 331 23.73 -8.20 -1.72
C LEU A 331 24.15 -7.75 -3.12
N THR A 332 23.29 -7.06 -3.88
CA THR A 332 23.61 -6.62 -5.26
C THR A 332 24.00 -5.15 -5.39
N GLY A 333 23.98 -4.39 -4.29
CA GLY A 333 24.16 -2.94 -4.30
C GLY A 333 22.87 -2.15 -4.60
N LEU A 334 21.76 -2.83 -4.96
CA LEU A 334 20.48 -2.18 -5.23
C LEU A 334 20.01 -1.28 -4.07
N PHE A 335 20.20 -1.71 -2.82
CA PHE A 335 19.82 -0.92 -1.65
C PHE A 335 20.46 0.47 -1.63
N GLU A 336 21.73 0.59 -2.01
CA GLU A 336 22.44 1.87 -2.04
C GLU A 336 21.81 2.86 -3.04
N THR A 337 21.34 2.35 -4.18
CA THR A 337 20.61 3.18 -5.16
C THR A 337 19.20 3.56 -4.67
N VAL A 338 18.55 2.68 -3.91
CA VAL A 338 17.17 2.85 -3.46
C VAL A 338 17.09 3.74 -2.21
N ILE A 339 18.08 3.70 -1.33
CA ILE A 339 18.05 4.47 -0.08
C ILE A 339 18.30 5.96 -0.31
N GLY A 340 18.94 6.35 -1.43
CA GLY A 340 19.30 7.75 -1.71
C GLY A 340 18.11 8.69 -1.92
N GLU A 341 17.04 8.21 -2.57
CA GLU A 341 15.92 9.06 -2.97
C GLU A 341 14.64 8.78 -2.14
N HIS A 342 13.90 9.83 -1.78
CA HIS A 342 12.69 9.70 -0.97
C HIS A 342 11.62 8.82 -1.63
N TRP A 343 11.41 9.01 -2.94
CA TRP A 343 10.41 8.25 -3.68
C TRP A 343 10.78 6.76 -3.76
N SER A 344 12.07 6.42 -3.88
CA SER A 344 12.51 5.03 -3.97
C SER A 344 12.46 4.33 -2.62
N ARG A 345 12.76 5.04 -1.52
CA ARG A 345 12.51 4.56 -0.15
C ARG A 345 11.03 4.25 0.07
N THR A 346 10.16 5.15 -0.36
CA THR A 346 8.70 4.94 -0.27
C THR A 346 8.24 3.77 -1.13
N ALA A 347 8.72 3.68 -2.37
CA ALA A 347 8.41 2.57 -3.27
C ALA A 347 8.88 1.23 -2.71
N LEU A 348 10.07 1.20 -2.09
CA LEU A 348 10.60 0.03 -1.40
C LEU A 348 9.65 -0.42 -0.29
N ASN A 349 9.19 0.50 0.57
CA ASN A 349 8.23 0.21 1.64
C ASN A 349 6.91 -0.36 1.11
N VAL A 350 6.42 0.12 -0.03
CA VAL A 350 5.23 -0.44 -0.69
C VAL A 350 5.51 -1.86 -1.20
N VAL A 351 6.62 -2.06 -1.92
CA VAL A 351 6.97 -3.35 -2.53
C VAL A 351 7.13 -4.43 -1.47
N ILE A 352 7.83 -4.14 -0.38
CA ILE A 352 8.09 -5.12 0.68
C ILE A 352 6.81 -5.42 1.48
N LEU A 353 5.93 -4.43 1.67
CA LEU A 353 4.61 -4.65 2.26
C LEU A 353 3.75 -5.56 1.37
N VAL A 354 3.80 -5.37 0.05
CA VAL A 354 3.08 -6.21 -0.91
C VAL A 354 3.64 -7.63 -0.94
N ILE A 355 4.95 -7.80 -0.96
CA ILE A 355 5.63 -9.11 -0.93
C ILE A 355 5.24 -9.87 0.35
N GLY A 356 5.33 -9.21 1.51
CA GLY A 356 4.90 -9.76 2.78
C GLY A 356 3.43 -10.13 2.80
N TYR A 357 2.56 -9.24 2.32
CA TYR A 357 1.11 -9.49 2.24
C TYR A 357 0.82 -10.70 1.34
N GLN A 358 1.48 -10.80 0.19
CA GLN A 358 1.34 -11.93 -0.73
C GLN A 358 1.75 -13.25 -0.05
N PHE A 359 2.90 -13.28 0.63
CA PHE A 359 3.37 -14.46 1.34
C PHE A 359 2.39 -14.89 2.45
N CYS A 360 2.00 -13.95 3.32
CA CYS A 360 1.04 -14.20 4.38
C CYS A 360 -0.33 -14.62 3.84
N TRP A 361 -0.78 -14.07 2.69
CA TRP A 361 -2.04 -14.45 2.06
C TRP A 361 -2.04 -15.91 1.61
N VAL A 362 -0.95 -16.37 0.98
CA VAL A 362 -0.78 -17.77 0.54
C VAL A 362 -0.71 -18.73 1.73
N VAL A 363 -0.01 -18.33 2.81
CA VAL A 363 0.25 -19.19 3.97
C VAL A 363 -0.93 -19.20 4.95
N ALA A 364 -1.42 -18.05 5.39
CA ALA A 364 -2.48 -17.97 6.40
C ALA A 364 -3.86 -18.38 5.83
N GLY A 365 -4.16 -18.05 4.57
CA GLY A 365 -5.38 -18.45 3.88
C GLY A 365 -6.68 -17.99 4.57
N ALA A 366 -6.66 -16.85 5.27
CA ALA A 366 -7.81 -16.28 5.97
C ALA A 366 -8.85 -15.64 5.02
N ASP A 367 -8.39 -15.25 3.82
CA ASP A 367 -9.16 -14.64 2.76
C ASP A 367 -9.41 -15.60 1.58
N ALA A 368 -10.35 -15.24 0.70
CA ALA A 368 -10.56 -15.96 -0.55
C ALA A 368 -9.28 -15.92 -1.40
N ALA A 369 -8.81 -17.10 -1.83
CA ALA A 369 -7.65 -17.24 -2.71
C ALA A 369 -8.00 -18.22 -3.84
N PRO A 370 -7.55 -17.95 -5.09
CA PRO A 370 -7.80 -18.84 -6.24
C PRO A 370 -7.17 -20.22 -6.08
N ARG A 371 -6.05 -20.29 -5.34
CA ARG A 371 -5.35 -21.53 -5.00
C ARG A 371 -5.25 -21.63 -3.49
N ARG A 372 -5.79 -22.70 -2.92
CA ARG A 372 -5.68 -23.00 -1.49
C ARG A 372 -4.78 -24.21 -1.32
N LEU A 373 -3.68 -24.02 -0.61
CA LEU A 373 -2.80 -25.12 -0.26
C LEU A 373 -3.40 -25.93 0.91
N PRO A 374 -3.25 -27.26 0.91
CA PRO A 374 -3.45 -28.08 2.09
C PRO A 374 -2.60 -27.59 3.26
N HIS A 375 -3.00 -27.88 4.50
CA HIS A 375 -2.28 -27.41 5.70
C HIS A 375 -0.79 -27.77 5.69
N LEU A 376 -0.45 -29.03 5.33
CA LEU A 376 0.94 -29.47 5.20
C LEU A 376 1.72 -28.73 4.10
N GLY A 377 1.06 -28.37 2.99
CA GLY A 377 1.68 -27.58 1.92
C GLY A 377 2.05 -26.17 2.38
N ARG A 378 1.19 -25.54 3.19
CA ARG A 378 1.48 -24.22 3.79
C ARG A 378 2.65 -24.30 4.76
N LEU A 379 2.68 -25.34 5.59
CA LEU A 379 3.76 -25.60 6.53
C LEU A 379 5.09 -25.80 5.78
N GLY A 380 5.09 -26.58 4.70
CA GLY A 380 6.25 -26.78 3.84
C GLY A 380 6.79 -25.49 3.23
N VAL A 381 5.92 -24.57 2.80
CA VAL A 381 6.35 -23.24 2.29
C VAL A 381 7.04 -22.41 3.37
N VAL A 382 6.49 -22.39 4.59
CA VAL A 382 7.10 -21.65 5.71
C VAL A 382 8.47 -22.24 6.08
N PHE A 383 8.56 -23.58 6.19
CA PHE A 383 9.83 -24.26 6.44
C PHE A 383 10.85 -24.02 5.33
N ALA A 384 10.42 -23.99 4.07
CA ALA A 384 11.33 -23.75 2.96
C ALA A 384 11.97 -22.36 3.01
N VAL A 385 11.27 -21.33 3.51
CA VAL A 385 11.76 -19.95 3.51
C VAL A 385 12.54 -19.58 4.78
N MET A 386 12.29 -20.28 5.89
CA MET A 386 12.98 -20.10 7.17
C MET A 386 14.53 -20.12 7.05
N PRO A 387 15.20 -21.13 6.45
CA PRO A 387 16.66 -21.14 6.38
C PRO A 387 17.22 -19.95 5.57
N PHE A 388 16.50 -19.46 4.56
CA PHE A 388 16.94 -18.27 3.81
C PHE A 388 16.96 -17.01 4.67
N HIS A 389 16.04 -16.87 5.64
CA HIS A 389 16.05 -15.73 6.57
C HIS A 389 17.22 -15.82 7.54
N VAL A 390 17.45 -17.00 8.13
CA VAL A 390 18.59 -17.24 9.02
C VAL A 390 19.91 -16.96 8.29
N ILE A 391 20.10 -17.52 7.09
CA ILE A 391 21.32 -17.32 6.31
C ILE A 391 21.50 -15.84 5.97
N PHE A 392 20.45 -15.16 5.50
CA PHE A 392 20.51 -13.72 5.22
C PHE A 392 20.94 -12.91 6.44
N ALA A 393 20.33 -13.16 7.60
CA ALA A 393 20.66 -12.46 8.83
C ALA A 393 22.10 -12.73 9.28
N VAL A 394 22.57 -13.98 9.20
CA VAL A 394 23.96 -14.35 9.51
C VAL A 394 24.94 -13.67 8.56
N LEU A 395 24.64 -13.61 7.26
CA LEU A 395 25.46 -12.87 6.29
C LEU A 395 25.57 -11.39 6.68
N LEU A 396 24.48 -10.77 7.11
CA LEU A 396 24.48 -9.38 7.53
C LEU A 396 25.32 -9.15 8.81
N ILE A 397 25.24 -10.07 9.78
CA ILE A 397 26.03 -10.02 11.03
C ILE A 397 27.53 -10.23 10.77
N THR A 398 27.86 -11.15 9.87
CA THR A 398 29.26 -11.55 9.63
C THR A 398 29.99 -10.68 8.62
N ARG A 399 29.25 -9.89 7.81
CA ARG A 399 29.83 -9.00 6.82
C ARG A 399 30.56 -7.84 7.50
N THR A 400 31.83 -7.66 7.13
CA THR A 400 32.72 -6.61 7.66
C THR A 400 32.54 -5.26 6.97
N GLU A 401 31.94 -5.23 5.79
CA GLU A 401 31.61 -4.01 5.06
C GLU A 401 30.16 -3.61 5.31
N ALA A 402 29.93 -2.33 5.60
CA ALA A 402 28.59 -1.78 5.77
C ALA A 402 27.84 -1.67 4.44
N VAL A 403 26.62 -2.20 4.41
CA VAL A 403 25.67 -2.09 3.32
C VAL A 403 25.28 -0.62 3.13
N ALA A 404 25.41 -0.11 1.90
CA ALA A 404 25.25 1.31 1.57
C ALA A 404 26.15 2.23 2.42
N GLY A 405 27.35 1.77 2.76
CA GLY A 405 28.27 2.52 3.61
C GLY A 405 28.68 3.89 3.05
N GLU A 406 28.72 4.08 1.72
CA GLU A 406 28.98 5.40 1.13
C GLU A 406 27.84 6.37 1.42
N TYR A 407 26.60 5.94 1.16
CA TYR A 407 25.41 6.73 1.47
C TYR A 407 25.40 7.18 2.94
N TYR A 408 25.55 6.26 3.89
CA TYR A 408 25.53 6.62 5.32
C TYR A 408 26.67 7.56 5.73
N ARG A 409 27.86 7.45 5.11
CA ARG A 409 28.96 8.40 5.34
C ARG A 409 28.67 9.78 4.77
N THR A 410 27.99 9.87 3.62
CA THR A 410 27.67 11.16 2.98
C THR A 410 26.62 11.98 3.74
N LEU A 411 25.81 11.35 4.60
CA LEU A 411 24.81 12.04 5.41
C LEU A 411 25.44 13.07 6.38
N GLY A 412 26.69 12.85 6.81
CA GLY A 412 27.37 13.77 7.71
C GLY A 412 26.64 13.97 9.05
N LEU A 413 26.11 12.89 9.64
CA LEU A 413 25.35 12.95 10.89
C LEU A 413 26.15 13.66 12.00
N PRO A 414 25.50 14.50 12.84
CA PRO A 414 26.19 15.21 13.92
C PRO A 414 26.58 14.31 15.11
N TRP A 415 26.21 13.02 15.07
CA TRP A 415 26.64 11.99 16.01
C TRP A 415 27.35 10.86 15.26
N SER A 416 28.27 10.19 15.95
CA SER A 416 28.98 9.03 15.39
C SER A 416 28.09 7.79 15.33
N VAL A 417 28.09 7.09 14.20
CA VAL A 417 27.48 5.77 14.04
C VAL A 417 28.57 4.80 13.55
N ASP A 418 28.82 3.73 14.29
CA ASP A 418 29.59 2.60 13.77
C ASP A 418 28.68 1.82 12.82
N LEU A 419 28.91 1.99 11.52
CA LEU A 419 28.07 1.42 10.47
C LEU A 419 28.09 -0.11 10.46
N VAL A 420 29.20 -0.73 10.85
CA VAL A 420 29.31 -2.19 10.89
C VAL A 420 28.58 -2.73 12.12
N ALA A 421 28.74 -2.09 13.29
CA ALA A 421 28.00 -2.46 14.49
C ALA A 421 26.48 -2.25 14.32
N ASP A 422 26.05 -1.16 13.68
CA ASP A 422 24.63 -0.91 13.38
C ASP A 422 24.06 -1.95 12.40
N GLN A 423 24.83 -2.36 11.40
CA GLN A 423 24.47 -3.46 10.51
C GLN A 423 24.36 -4.80 11.23
N GLN A 424 25.27 -5.10 12.16
CA GLN A 424 25.21 -6.31 12.96
C GLN A 424 23.94 -6.36 13.81
N LEU A 425 23.59 -5.23 14.44
CA LEU A 425 22.33 -5.08 15.16
C LEU A 425 21.13 -5.32 14.24
N ALA A 426 21.14 -4.75 13.03
CA ALA A 426 20.10 -4.97 12.03
C ALA A 426 19.97 -6.47 11.66
N GLY A 427 21.08 -7.19 11.53
CA GLY A 427 21.10 -8.63 11.30
C GLY A 427 20.49 -9.41 12.46
N VAL A 428 20.84 -9.07 13.72
CA VAL A 428 20.24 -9.69 14.91
C VAL A 428 18.73 -9.41 14.98
N LEU A 429 18.30 -8.17 14.72
CA LEU A 429 16.88 -7.80 14.67
C LEU A 429 16.13 -8.63 13.61
N SER A 430 16.70 -8.75 12.41
CA SER A 430 16.12 -9.56 11.32
C SER A 430 15.96 -11.02 11.73
N LEU A 431 16.97 -11.59 12.39
CA LEU A 431 16.95 -12.97 12.86
C LEU A 431 15.85 -13.17 13.92
N VAL A 432 15.86 -12.35 14.98
CA VAL A 432 14.94 -12.51 16.12
C VAL A 432 13.49 -12.28 15.70
N LEU A 433 13.21 -11.17 15.00
CA LEU A 433 11.84 -10.86 14.57
C LEU A 433 11.36 -11.86 13.50
N GLY A 434 12.23 -12.21 12.56
CA GLY A 434 11.90 -13.12 11.48
C GLY A 434 11.56 -14.52 11.97
N GLU A 435 12.44 -15.12 12.77
CA GLU A 435 12.25 -16.47 13.29
C GLU A 435 11.06 -16.55 14.26
N LEU A 436 10.89 -15.55 15.14
CA LEU A 436 9.77 -15.51 16.06
C LEU A 436 8.42 -15.55 15.31
N LEU A 437 8.28 -14.78 14.22
CA LEU A 437 7.05 -14.74 13.43
C LEU A 437 6.84 -16.00 12.60
N LEU A 438 7.90 -16.56 12.01
CA LEU A 438 7.81 -17.80 11.24
C LEU A 438 7.43 -18.97 12.15
N ILE A 439 8.06 -19.09 13.32
CA ILE A 439 7.73 -20.11 14.34
C ILE A 439 6.29 -19.93 14.83
N THR A 440 5.87 -18.70 15.14
CA THR A 440 4.49 -18.41 15.55
C THR A 440 3.49 -18.85 14.46
N THR A 441 3.80 -18.57 13.20
CA THR A 441 2.98 -18.99 12.05
C THR A 441 2.93 -20.52 11.93
N GLN A 442 4.05 -21.21 12.11
CA GLN A 442 4.10 -22.68 12.11
C GLN A 442 3.22 -23.28 13.21
N VAL A 443 3.33 -22.77 14.44
CA VAL A 443 2.49 -23.21 15.57
C VAL A 443 1.01 -23.02 15.25
N VAL A 444 0.62 -21.87 14.71
CA VAL A 444 -0.77 -21.61 14.30
C VAL A 444 -1.22 -22.59 13.23
N LEU A 445 -0.40 -22.87 12.20
CA LEU A 445 -0.74 -23.81 11.15
C LEU A 445 -0.85 -25.25 11.66
N LEU A 446 0.02 -25.67 12.58
CA LEU A 446 -0.04 -26.98 13.23
C LEU A 446 -1.30 -27.12 14.07
N VAL A 447 -1.66 -26.11 14.85
CA VAL A 447 -2.91 -26.11 15.62
C VAL A 447 -4.13 -26.14 14.70
N GLN A 448 -4.12 -25.39 13.60
CA GLN A 448 -5.20 -25.44 12.60
C GLN A 448 -5.32 -26.82 11.96
N TRP A 449 -4.20 -27.44 11.62
CA TRP A 449 -4.17 -28.79 11.06
C TRP A 449 -4.71 -29.82 12.06
N TYR A 450 -4.22 -29.82 13.29
CA TYR A 450 -4.68 -30.73 14.34
C TYR A 450 -6.18 -30.62 14.60
N ARG A 451 -6.72 -29.39 14.66
CA ARG A 451 -8.16 -29.16 14.82
C ARG A 451 -8.97 -29.64 13.62
N TYR A 452 -8.45 -29.44 12.40
CA TYR A 452 -9.09 -29.91 11.18
C TYR A 452 -9.16 -31.44 11.16
N ASP A 453 -8.07 -32.11 11.55
CA ASP A 453 -7.97 -33.57 11.57
C ASP A 453 -8.88 -34.19 12.64
N GLN A 454 -8.95 -33.60 13.84
CA GLN A 454 -9.90 -34.04 14.88
C GLN A 454 -11.37 -33.92 14.45
N LEU A 455 -11.72 -32.83 13.76
CA LEU A 455 -13.07 -32.63 13.21
C LEU A 455 -13.37 -33.58 12.04
N ALA A 456 -12.37 -33.91 11.24
CA ALA A 456 -12.49 -34.89 10.15
C ALA A 456 -12.62 -36.31 10.70
N GLY A 457 -11.84 -36.67 11.72
CA GLY A 457 -11.91 -37.94 12.43
C GLY A 457 -13.28 -38.18 13.07
N PHE A 458 -13.84 -37.17 13.74
CA PHE A 458 -15.19 -37.25 14.32
C PHE A 458 -16.29 -37.49 13.27
N ARG A 459 -16.19 -36.89 12.08
CA ARG A 459 -17.15 -37.10 10.98
C ARG A 459 -16.98 -38.45 10.27
N SER A 460 -15.86 -39.12 10.51
CA SER A 460 -15.50 -40.38 9.86
C SER A 460 -15.78 -41.60 10.75
N ASP A 461 -16.32 -41.38 11.96
CA ASP A 461 -16.58 -42.45 12.93
C ASP A 461 -17.58 -43.47 12.36
N PRO A 462 -17.19 -44.73 12.12
CA PRO A 462 -18.02 -45.74 11.46
C PRO A 462 -19.21 -46.24 12.29
N GLY A 463 -19.35 -45.83 13.56
CA GLY A 463 -20.41 -46.23 14.47
C GLY A 463 -21.71 -45.41 14.38
N ASP A 464 -21.78 -44.41 13.51
CA ASP A 464 -22.99 -43.63 13.28
C ASP A 464 -23.84 -44.33 12.20
N ASP A 465 -24.84 -45.12 12.63
CA ASP A 465 -25.71 -45.96 11.78
C ASP A 465 -26.34 -45.17 10.61
N ASP A 466 -26.56 -43.86 10.80
CA ASP A 466 -27.09 -42.95 9.78
C ASP A 466 -26.12 -42.69 8.62
N ALA A 467 -24.80 -42.71 8.86
CA ALA A 467 -23.78 -42.51 7.83
C ALA A 467 -23.63 -43.74 6.93
N ALA A 468 -23.85 -44.94 7.47
CA ALA A 468 -23.92 -46.17 6.69
C ALA A 468 -25.19 -46.20 5.82
N ALA A 469 -26.35 -45.85 6.38
CA ALA A 469 -27.61 -45.74 5.65
C ALA A 469 -27.55 -44.69 4.52
N TYR A 470 -26.90 -43.55 4.75
CA TYR A 470 -26.72 -42.51 3.74
C TYR A 470 -25.81 -42.95 2.59
N ARG A 471 -24.70 -43.65 2.88
CA ARG A 471 -23.81 -44.22 1.85
C ARG A 471 -24.53 -45.26 0.99
N ASP A 472 -25.37 -46.09 1.62
CA ASP A 472 -26.14 -47.11 0.90
C ASP A 472 -27.22 -46.48 0.02
N MET A 473 -27.95 -45.48 0.52
CA MET A 473 -28.94 -44.69 -0.25
C MET A 473 -28.31 -44.02 -1.49
N LEU A 474 -27.14 -43.40 -1.35
CA LEU A 474 -26.42 -42.79 -2.47
C LEU A 474 -25.97 -43.83 -3.50
N SER A 475 -25.64 -45.04 -3.07
CA SER A 475 -25.28 -46.15 -3.96
C SER A 475 -26.48 -46.64 -4.77
N THR A 476 -27.67 -46.66 -4.16
CA THR A 476 -28.94 -47.06 -4.79
C THR A 476 -29.40 -46.04 -5.82
N LEU A 477 -29.31 -44.73 -5.51
CA LEU A 477 -29.63 -43.65 -6.46
C LEU A 477 -28.68 -43.60 -7.67
N ARG A 478 -27.42 -44.01 -7.50
CA ARG A 478 -26.45 -44.12 -8.61
C ARG A 478 -26.74 -45.30 -9.51
N ARG A 479 -27.22 -46.42 -8.93
CA ARG A 479 -27.64 -47.61 -9.69
C ARG A 479 -28.93 -47.34 -10.46
N SER A 480 -29.91 -46.65 -9.87
CA SER A 480 -31.18 -46.31 -10.53
C SER A 480 -31.08 -45.23 -11.62
N ARG A 481 -29.95 -44.53 -11.73
CA ARG A 481 -29.68 -43.55 -12.80
C ARG A 481 -28.92 -44.13 -14.00
N ARG A 482 -28.45 -45.38 -13.87
CA ARG A 482 -27.63 -46.07 -14.89
C ARG A 482 -28.34 -47.28 -15.52
N GLY A 483 -29.52 -47.66 -15.02
CA GLY A 483 -30.49 -48.49 -15.73
C GLY A 483 -31.69 -47.63 -16.08
#